data_AF-A0A0C2SS49-F1
#
_entry.id   AF-A0A0C2SS49-F1
#
_cell.length_a   1.000
_cell.length_b   1.000
_cell.length_c   1.000
_cell.angle_alpha   90.00
_cell.angle_beta   90.00
_cell.angle_gamma   90.00
#
_symmetry.space_group_name_H-M   'P 1'
#
loop_
_entity.id
_entity.type
_entity.pdbx_description
1 polymer ?
#
loop_
_entity_poly.entity_id
_entity_poly.type
_entity_poly.pdbx_seq_one_letter_code
_entity_poly.pdbx_strand_id
1 'polypeptide(L)'
;HWAIPRITWRKMEAEREAKRSGSKVQTTLDGVVNKTSVNKEFSKQNITLEVTKFVACGDQSLAVAESAGFRNCLVAMRPKTLKSELPSSYNVAVCLHNEAVKWIASLKADIKVSNLLCRDKKILSFPPDSPR
;
A
#
# COMPACT_ATOMS: atom_id res chain seq x y z
N HIS A 1 -10.31 -15.47 -56.56
CA HIS A 1 -11.53 -15.57 -55.73
C HIS A 1 -11.56 -16.92 -55.06
N TRP A 2 -11.52 -17.00 -53.72
CA TRP A 2 -11.58 -18.27 -53.00
C TRP A 2 -12.96 -18.33 -52.33
N ALA A 3 -13.88 -19.08 -52.95
CA ALA A 3 -15.20 -19.31 -52.38
C ALA A 3 -15.11 -20.44 -51.37
N ILE A 4 -15.50 -20.17 -50.12
CA ILE A 4 -15.57 -21.19 -49.09
C ILE A 4 -16.67 -22.20 -49.48
N PRO A 5 -16.38 -23.50 -49.56
CA PRO A 5 -17.38 -24.51 -49.88
C PRO A 5 -18.58 -24.44 -48.93
N ARG A 6 -19.80 -24.52 -49.47
CA ARG A 6 -21.06 -24.35 -48.69
C ARG A 6 -21.16 -25.26 -47.47
N ILE A 7 -20.53 -26.43 -47.50
CA ILE A 7 -20.50 -27.39 -46.39
C ILE A 7 -19.73 -26.81 -45.18
N THR A 8 -18.61 -26.15 -45.44
CA THR A 8 -17.78 -25.51 -44.42
C THR A 8 -18.50 -24.30 -43.82
N TRP A 9 -19.21 -23.53 -44.65
CA TRP A 9 -20.02 -22.40 -44.19
C TRP A 9 -21.11 -22.83 -43.21
N ARG A 10 -21.90 -23.87 -43.55
CA ARG A 10 -22.96 -24.38 -42.67
C ARG A 10 -22.43 -24.87 -41.32
N LYS A 11 -21.24 -25.49 -41.29
CA LYS A 11 -20.61 -25.91 -40.02
C LYS A 11 -20.23 -24.71 -39.15
N MET A 12 -19.66 -23.66 -39.74
CA MET A 12 -19.32 -22.42 -39.00
C MET A 12 -20.56 -21.69 -38.48
N GLU A 13 -21.65 -21.68 -39.25
CA GLU A 13 -22.89 -21.00 -38.89
C GLU A 13 -23.59 -21.71 -37.71
N ALA A 14 -23.65 -23.04 -37.74
CA ALA A 14 -24.15 -23.85 -36.63
C ALA A 14 -23.30 -23.69 -35.34
N GLU A 15 -21.98 -23.63 -35.47
CA GLU A 15 -21.08 -23.42 -34.32
C GLU A 15 -21.22 -22.00 -33.74
N ARG A 16 -21.48 -21.00 -34.59
CA ARG A 16 -21.72 -19.62 -34.15
C ARG A 16 -23.05 -19.48 -33.40
N GLU A 17 -24.08 -20.21 -33.82
CA GLU A 17 -25.38 -20.26 -33.12
C GLU A 17 -25.28 -20.99 -31.78
N ALA A 18 -24.54 -22.09 -31.70
CA ALA A 18 -24.26 -22.78 -30.44
C ALA A 18 -23.47 -21.91 -29.44
N LYS A 19 -22.52 -21.09 -29.92
CA LYS A 19 -21.77 -20.13 -29.10
C LYS A 19 -22.61 -18.92 -28.65
N ARG A 20 -23.69 -18.58 -29.38
CA ARG A 20 -24.63 -17.51 -29.01
C ARG A 20 -25.66 -17.98 -27.97
N SER A 21 -26.08 -19.24 -28.01
CA SER A 21 -27.01 -19.82 -27.02
C SER A 21 -26.30 -20.26 -25.74
N GLY A 22 -25.03 -20.65 -25.82
CA GLY A 22 -24.13 -20.79 -24.67
C GLY A 22 -23.70 -19.43 -24.12
N SER A 23 -24.65 -18.63 -23.62
CA SER A 23 -24.33 -17.48 -22.78
C SER A 23 -23.46 -18.01 -21.65
N LYS A 24 -22.16 -17.70 -21.69
CA LYS A 24 -21.27 -17.91 -20.55
C LYS A 24 -21.83 -17.04 -19.43
N VAL A 25 -22.69 -17.63 -18.62
CA VAL A 25 -23.15 -17.05 -17.37
C VAL A 25 -21.86 -16.77 -16.60
N GLN A 26 -21.50 -15.49 -16.54
CA GLN A 26 -20.38 -15.04 -15.75
C GLN A 26 -20.73 -15.42 -14.31
N THR A 27 -20.15 -16.54 -13.84
CA THR A 27 -20.25 -16.94 -12.44
C THR A 27 -19.71 -15.80 -11.62
N THR A 28 -20.59 -15.11 -10.92
CA THR A 28 -20.21 -14.03 -10.02
C THR A 28 -19.23 -14.61 -9.00
N LEU A 29 -18.18 -13.85 -8.70
CA LEU A 29 -17.16 -14.17 -7.69
C LEU A 29 -17.72 -14.09 -6.24
N ASP A 30 -19.00 -14.41 -6.08
CA ASP A 30 -19.76 -14.38 -4.83
C ASP A 30 -19.31 -15.58 -3.98
N GLY A 31 -18.15 -15.43 -3.32
CA GLY A 31 -17.59 -16.43 -2.42
C GLY A 31 -16.06 -16.53 -2.43
N VAL A 32 -15.40 -16.02 -3.47
CA VAL A 32 -13.93 -16.02 -3.54
C VAL A 32 -13.35 -14.74 -2.95
N VAL A 33 -14.06 -13.62 -3.07
CA VAL A 33 -13.61 -12.33 -2.55
C VAL A 33 -14.30 -12.03 -1.24
N ASN A 34 -13.63 -12.36 -0.13
CA ASN A 34 -14.02 -11.84 1.18
C ASN A 34 -13.82 -10.33 1.19
N LYS A 35 -14.92 -9.58 1.11
CA LYS A 35 -14.89 -8.11 1.18
C LYS A 35 -14.40 -7.70 2.56
N THR A 36 -13.13 -7.35 2.67
CA THR A 36 -12.54 -6.86 3.91
C THR A 36 -13.22 -5.54 4.24
N SER A 37 -14.09 -5.53 5.26
CA SER A 37 -14.92 -4.39 5.64
C SER A 37 -14.17 -3.27 6.34
N VAL A 38 -12.84 -3.31 6.32
CA VAL A 38 -12.00 -2.23 6.84
C VAL A 38 -12.06 -1.09 5.83
N ASN A 39 -13.14 -0.32 5.89
CA ASN A 39 -13.22 0.99 5.27
C ASN A 39 -12.13 1.84 5.93
N LYS A 40 -10.95 1.90 5.30
CA LYS A 40 -9.92 2.85 5.70
C LYS A 40 -10.53 4.23 5.57
N GLU A 41 -10.86 4.84 6.69
CA GLU A 41 -11.39 6.20 6.69
C GLU A 41 -10.34 7.11 6.07
N PHE A 42 -10.71 7.69 4.94
CA PHE A 42 -9.83 8.60 4.22
C PHE A 42 -9.90 9.96 4.89
N SER A 43 -9.11 10.13 5.94
CA SER A 43 -8.84 11.43 6.53
C SER A 43 -7.73 12.15 5.75
N LYS A 44 -7.75 13.48 5.76
CA LYS A 44 -6.65 14.30 5.24
C LYS A 44 -5.28 13.91 5.82
N GLN A 45 -5.26 13.54 7.10
CA GLN A 45 -4.06 13.08 7.80
C GLN A 45 -3.55 11.77 7.20
N ASN A 46 -4.43 10.81 6.93
CA ASN A 46 -4.06 9.54 6.31
C ASN A 46 -3.51 9.75 4.89
N ILE A 47 -4.15 10.62 4.09
CA ILE A 47 -3.64 10.96 2.75
C ILE A 47 -2.23 11.56 2.85
N THR A 48 -2.04 12.51 3.75
CA THR A 48 -0.73 13.16 3.96
C THR A 48 0.32 12.14 4.39
N LEU A 49 -0.02 11.23 5.30
CA LEU A 49 0.87 10.18 5.78
C LEU A 49 1.26 9.21 4.66
N GLU A 50 0.31 8.72 3.86
CA GLU A 50 0.61 7.81 2.75
C GLU A 50 1.43 8.49 1.65
N VAL A 51 1.13 9.75 1.31
CA VAL A 51 1.96 10.52 0.37
C VAL A 51 3.36 10.77 0.93
N THR A 52 3.48 11.01 2.23
CA THR A 52 4.80 11.15 2.89
C THR A 52 5.61 9.86 2.80
N LYS A 53 4.99 8.71 3.05
CA LYS A 53 5.65 7.40 2.86
C LYS A 53 6.06 7.16 1.41
N PHE A 54 5.20 7.50 0.45
CA PHE A 54 5.52 7.38 -0.97
C PHE A 54 6.76 8.23 -1.33
N VAL A 55 6.82 9.48 -0.85
CA VAL A 55 7.95 10.37 -1.09
C VAL A 55 9.23 9.85 -0.45
N ALA A 56 9.17 9.44 0.82
CA ALA A 56 10.34 8.97 1.57
C ALA A 56 10.88 7.63 1.06
N CYS A 57 10.00 6.65 0.82
CA CYS A 57 10.41 5.31 0.36
C CYS A 57 10.80 5.31 -1.12
N GLY A 58 10.25 6.22 -1.92
CA GLY A 58 10.53 6.33 -3.35
C GLY A 58 11.64 7.31 -3.70
N ASP A 59 12.30 7.91 -2.71
CA ASP A 59 13.31 8.98 -2.88
C ASP A 59 12.85 10.08 -3.85
N GLN A 60 11.59 10.52 -3.67
CA GLN A 60 10.98 11.53 -4.53
C GLN A 60 11.21 12.94 -3.97
N SER A 61 11.17 13.95 -4.84
CA SER A 61 11.17 15.34 -4.39
C SER A 61 9.86 15.69 -3.67
N LEU A 62 9.93 16.52 -2.63
CA LEU A 62 8.75 17.07 -1.93
C LEU A 62 7.83 17.85 -2.89
N ALA A 63 8.37 18.39 -3.99
CA ALA A 63 7.61 19.10 -5.00
C ALA A 63 6.59 18.19 -5.74
N VAL A 64 6.78 16.87 -5.71
CA VAL A 64 5.84 15.91 -6.32
C VAL A 64 4.45 16.03 -5.72
N ALA A 65 4.34 16.31 -4.41
CA ALA A 65 3.06 16.49 -3.73
C ALA A 65 2.23 17.65 -4.30
N GLU A 66 2.88 18.70 -4.80
CA GLU A 66 2.22 19.87 -5.41
C GLU A 66 2.05 19.76 -6.92
N SER A 67 2.72 18.80 -7.55
CA SER A 67 2.64 18.61 -8.99
C SER A 67 1.20 18.35 -9.44
N ALA A 68 0.77 19.05 -10.50
CA ALA A 68 -0.58 18.94 -11.02
C ALA A 68 -0.91 17.50 -11.46
N GLY A 69 0.05 16.82 -12.09
CA GLY A 69 -0.09 15.42 -12.51
C GLY A 69 -0.40 14.50 -11.34
N PHE A 70 0.39 14.57 -10.27
CA PHE A 70 0.18 13.74 -9.08
C PHE A 70 -1.15 14.04 -8.38
N ARG A 71 -1.50 15.32 -8.24
CA ARG A 71 -2.79 15.72 -7.65
C ARG A 71 -3.99 15.25 -8.49
N ASN A 72 -3.88 15.32 -9.81
CA ASN A 72 -4.88 14.78 -10.72
C ASN A 72 -5.01 13.26 -10.57
N CYS A 73 -3.90 12.53 -10.41
CA CYS A 73 -3.94 11.09 -10.12
C CYS A 73 -4.65 10.80 -8.78
N LEU A 74 -4.38 11.57 -7.71
CA LEU A 74 -5.08 11.43 -6.44
C LEU A 74 -6.60 11.65 -6.57
N VAL A 75 -7.00 12.68 -7.31
CA VAL A 75 -8.42 12.97 -7.58
C VAL A 75 -9.04 11.91 -8.49
N ALA A 76 -8.31 11.38 -9.47
CA ALA A 76 -8.80 10.32 -10.36
C ALA A 76 -9.02 9.00 -9.58
N MET A 77 -8.11 8.67 -8.65
CA MET A 77 -8.29 7.52 -7.74
C MET A 77 -9.48 7.73 -6.79
N ARG A 78 -9.81 8.98 -6.45
CA ARG A 78 -10.92 9.31 -5.56
C ARG A 78 -11.60 10.63 -5.93
N PRO A 79 -12.62 10.60 -6.80
CA PRO A 79 -13.26 11.82 -7.34
C PRO A 79 -13.90 12.73 -6.30
N LYS A 80 -14.17 12.22 -5.09
CA LYS A 80 -14.76 12.98 -3.97
C LYS A 80 -13.74 13.71 -3.10
N THR A 81 -12.45 13.59 -3.39
CA THR A 81 -11.40 14.28 -2.62
C THR A 81 -11.49 15.78 -2.83
N LEU A 82 -11.59 16.53 -1.73
CA LEU A 82 -11.64 17.99 -1.77
C LEU A 82 -10.26 18.58 -1.99
N LYS A 83 -10.19 19.77 -2.60
CA LYS A 83 -8.91 20.48 -2.80
C LYS A 83 -8.17 20.75 -1.48
N SER A 84 -8.90 20.96 -0.38
CA SER A 84 -8.38 21.18 0.97
C SER A 84 -7.79 19.93 1.63
N GLU A 85 -8.16 18.75 1.13
CA GLU A 85 -7.66 17.44 1.60
C GLU A 85 -6.37 17.02 0.89
N LEU A 86 -6.08 17.62 -0.26
CA LEU A 86 -4.85 17.33 -1.00
C LEU A 86 -3.62 17.83 -0.20
N PRO A 87 -2.56 17.02 -0.10
CA PRO A 87 -1.36 17.42 0.60
C PRO A 87 -0.63 18.54 -0.19
N SER A 88 -0.08 19.50 0.54
CA SER A 88 0.92 20.43 0.03
C SER A 88 2.32 19.90 0.33
N SER A 89 3.34 20.45 -0.34
CA SER A 89 4.74 20.11 -0.07
C SER A 89 5.11 20.38 1.38
N TYR A 90 4.61 21.49 1.93
CA TYR A 90 4.78 21.86 3.34
C TYR A 90 4.19 20.81 4.30
N ASN A 91 2.96 20.34 4.05
CA ASN A 91 2.33 19.33 4.92
C ASN A 91 3.14 18.03 4.95
N VAL A 92 3.66 17.61 3.78
CA VAL A 92 4.51 16.42 3.66
C VAL A 92 5.84 16.62 4.39
N ALA A 93 6.50 17.77 4.21
CA ALA A 93 7.76 18.09 4.88
C ALA A 93 7.62 18.10 6.41
N VAL A 94 6.56 18.75 6.93
CA VAL A 94 6.28 18.77 8.38
C VAL A 94 5.96 17.37 8.90
N CYS A 95 5.14 16.59 8.16
CA CYS A 95 4.83 15.23 8.55
C CYS A 95 6.10 14.36 8.61
N LEU A 96 6.96 14.44 7.60
CA LEU A 96 8.22 13.72 7.53
C LEU A 96 9.15 14.10 8.70
N HIS A 97 9.31 15.39 8.96
CA HIS A 97 10.12 15.89 10.07
C HIS A 97 9.61 15.35 11.41
N ASN A 98 8.29 15.44 11.65
CA ASN A 98 7.69 14.97 12.89
C ASN A 98 7.86 13.46 13.09
N GLU A 99 7.68 12.65 12.03
CA GLU A 99 7.90 11.21 12.09
C GLU A 99 9.39 10.87 12.34
N ALA A 100 10.32 11.62 11.72
CA ALA A 100 11.75 11.45 11.98
C ALA A 100 12.11 11.80 13.44
N VAL A 101 11.59 12.89 13.98
CA VAL A 101 11.81 13.29 15.39
C VAL A 101 11.26 12.23 16.35
N LYS A 102 10.04 11.71 16.10
CA LYS A 102 9.45 10.62 16.89
C LYS A 102 10.33 9.37 16.84
N TRP A 103 10.81 8.99 15.65
CA TRP A 103 11.67 7.82 15.49
C TRP A 103 13.00 7.97 16.25
N ILE A 104 13.66 9.12 16.13
CA ILE A 104 14.90 9.41 16.88
C ILE A 104 14.64 9.36 18.40
N ALA A 105 13.52 9.90 18.87
CA ALA A 105 13.15 9.85 20.28
C ALA A 105 12.92 8.42 20.77
N SER A 106 12.22 7.59 20.00
CA SER A 106 12.04 6.16 20.29
C SER A 106 13.38 5.43 20.35
N LEU A 107 14.23 5.63 19.35
CA LEU A 107 15.55 5.00 19.28
C LEU A 107 16.42 5.36 20.50
N LYS A 108 16.38 6.62 20.95
CA LYS A 108 17.07 7.06 22.17
C LYS A 108 16.56 6.33 23.41
N ALA A 109 15.25 6.09 23.51
CA ALA A 109 14.67 5.34 24.60
C ALA A 109 15.14 3.87 24.58
N ASP A 110 15.13 3.24 23.42
CA ASP A 110 15.52 1.83 23.23
C ASP A 110 17.00 1.59 23.56
N ILE A 111 17.88 2.50 23.14
CA ILE A 111 19.32 2.46 23.46
C ILE A 111 19.56 2.66 24.96
N LYS A 112 18.81 3.56 25.61
CA LYS A 112 18.93 3.79 27.06
C LYS A 112 18.53 2.57 27.89
N VAL A 113 17.42 1.90 27.52
CA VAL A 113 16.96 0.67 28.19
C VAL A 113 18.01 -0.44 28.05
N SER A 114 18.60 -0.59 26.87
CA SER A 114 19.64 -1.59 26.60
C SER A 114 20.89 -1.40 27.48
N ASN A 115 21.26 -0.16 27.77
CA ASN A 115 22.38 0.16 28.68
C ASN A 115 22.09 -0.16 30.16
N LEU A 116 20.84 -0.06 30.59
CA LEU A 116 20.44 -0.40 31.96
C LEU A 116 20.46 -1.92 32.18
N LEU A 117 19.86 -2.68 31.24
CA LEU A 117 19.82 -4.14 31.31
C LEU A 117 21.21 -4.80 31.27
N CYS A 118 22.21 -4.14 30.69
CA CYS A 118 23.59 -4.64 30.66
C CYS A 118 24.34 -4.41 31.99
N ARG A 119 23.99 -3.37 32.75
CA ARG A 119 24.68 -3.06 34.02
C ARG A 119 24.29 -4.03 35.14
N ASP A 120 23.05 -4.52 35.15
CA ASP A 120 22.57 -5.41 36.21
C ASP A 120 23.11 -6.85 36.08
N LYS A 121 23.64 -7.25 34.92
CA LYS A 121 24.25 -8.57 34.72
C LYS A 121 25.68 -8.69 35.29
N LYS A 122 26.28 -7.60 35.77
CA LYS A 122 27.65 -7.62 36.32
C LYS A 122 27.74 -8.07 37.79
N ILE A 123 26.62 -8.45 38.43
CA ILE A 123 26.55 -8.92 39.83
C ILE A 123 26.14 -10.40 39.92
N LEU A 124 26.27 -11.19 38.85
CA LEU A 124 26.35 -12.65 39.00
C LEU A 124 27.82 -13.02 39.12
N SER A 125 28.30 -12.90 40.36
CA SER A 125 29.58 -13.41 40.85
C SER A 125 29.81 -14.84 40.36
N PHE A 126 30.93 -15.06 39.68
CA PHE A 126 31.49 -16.39 39.50
C PHE A 126 31.69 -17.02 40.89
N PRO A 127 31.24 -18.27 41.12
CA PRO A 127 31.53 -18.95 42.37
C PRO A 127 33.04 -19.11 42.52
N PRO A 128 33.61 -18.86 43.71
CA PRO A 128 35.05 -19.05 43.93
C PRO A 128 35.38 -20.54 43.73
N ASP A 129 36.39 -20.79 42.89
CA ASP A 129 36.87 -22.14 42.59
C ASP A 129 37.19 -22.90 43.88
N SER A 130 36.61 -24.10 43.98
CA SER A 130 36.89 -25.03 45.06
C SER A 130 38.38 -25.40 45.06
N PRO A 131 39.09 -25.27 46.19
CA PRO A 131 40.46 -25.76 46.28
C PRO A 131 40.48 -27.29 46.13
N ARG A 132 41.45 -27.79 45.37
CA ARG A 132 41.79 -29.20 45.26
C ARG A 132 42.67 -29.64 46.43
#